data_AF-A0A0G1U6C3-F1
#
_entry.id   AF-A0A0G1U6C3-F1
#
_cell.length_a   1.000
_cell.length_b   1.000
_cell.length_c   1.000
_cell.angle_alpha   90.00
_cell.angle_beta   90.00
_cell.angle_gamma   90.00
#
_symmetry.space_group_name_H-M   'P 1'
#
loop_
_entity.id
_entity.type
_entity.pdbx_description
1 polymer ?
#
loop_
_entity_poly.entity_id
_entity_poly.type
_entity_poly.pdbx_seq_one_letter_code
_entity_poly.pdbx_strand_id
1 'polypeptide(L)'
;MGGSMDQQARQKYMALAVLVNGRNLNRAQFCATLRRISSIDDLLFVLDRITDATALRRGLNVFVHHKDFTLRALFVILPKTHYFDHGDLLGDALLRHKDFSQNNLCAFLEKASAEVVTHVLCHLAQDQRHQPLLINLFQSHLCNGYGQEIAAAIVCHPIPVEQLHELITETVIMDTKLIFAVAAAQIEDLAVDVLRSFFRTIEGAELREVTFIDATHISAGETFLILLTETEFEGTRKACLQKLEQCPLSIATIEYWLRCAEQRGQSDAVNWFNLLLSRRYAHLSTPQLLDILIDLNNGDQRYMINSILAGRTDQLRAIANIEQ
;
A
#
# COMPACT_ATOMS: atom_id res chain seq x y z
N MET A 1 37.45 10.26 43.90
CA MET A 1 38.42 10.66 42.85
C MET A 1 38.19 9.86 41.56
N GLY A 2 37.09 10.11 40.84
CA GLY A 2 36.73 9.36 39.62
C GLY A 2 36.33 10.22 38.42
N GLY A 3 36.48 11.55 38.49
CA GLY A 3 35.94 12.48 37.48
C GLY A 3 36.91 12.94 36.37
N SER A 4 38.23 12.79 36.52
CA SER A 4 39.20 13.37 35.56
C SER A 4 39.54 12.46 34.37
N MET A 5 39.51 11.13 34.55
CA MET A 5 39.73 10.17 33.45
C MET A 5 38.57 10.16 32.44
N ASP A 6 37.32 10.29 32.92
CA ASP A 6 36.12 10.40 32.07
C ASP A 6 36.12 11.72 31.26
N GLN A 7 36.59 12.83 31.87
CA GLN A 7 36.74 14.11 31.15
C GLN A 7 37.78 14.07 30.02
N GLN A 8 38.94 13.44 30.24
CA GLN A 8 39.98 13.34 29.21
C GLN A 8 39.56 12.44 28.04
N ALA A 9 38.84 11.35 28.30
CA ALA A 9 38.29 10.49 27.25
C ALA A 9 37.25 11.25 26.41
N ARG A 10 36.30 11.94 27.06
CA ARG A 10 35.29 12.77 26.38
C ARG A 10 35.90 13.89 25.53
N GLN A 11 36.95 14.55 26.01
CA GLN A 11 37.67 15.57 25.23
C GLN A 11 38.31 14.99 23.97
N LYS A 12 38.95 13.80 24.08
CA LYS A 12 39.51 13.09 22.91
C LYS A 12 38.44 12.69 21.90
N TYR A 13 37.29 12.21 22.37
CA TYR A 13 36.15 11.83 21.54
C TYR A 13 35.48 13.02 20.85
N MET A 14 35.37 14.17 21.54
CA MET A 14 34.93 15.41 20.91
C MET A 14 35.90 15.89 19.84
N ALA A 15 37.21 15.86 20.10
CA ALA A 15 38.22 16.22 19.11
C ALA A 15 38.13 15.31 17.87
N LEU A 16 37.88 14.02 18.06
CA LEU A 16 37.64 13.08 16.96
C LEU A 16 36.41 13.49 16.13
N ALA A 17 35.27 13.76 16.76
CA ALA A 17 34.06 14.20 16.05
C ALA A 17 34.28 15.49 15.26
N VAL A 18 34.98 16.47 15.83
CA VAL A 18 35.35 17.74 15.16
C VAL A 18 36.24 17.48 13.94
N LEU A 19 37.27 16.64 14.08
CA LEU A 19 38.17 16.30 12.97
C LEU A 19 37.47 15.55 11.84
N VAL A 20 36.50 14.69 12.17
CA VAL A 20 35.69 13.96 11.18
C VAL A 20 34.75 14.92 10.44
N ASN A 21 34.03 15.78 11.16
CA ASN A 21 33.11 16.75 10.55
C ASN A 21 33.85 17.77 9.69
N GLY A 22 35.08 18.15 10.08
CA GLY A 22 35.97 18.98 9.26
C GLY A 22 36.63 18.27 8.08
N ARG A 23 36.33 16.97 7.83
CA ARG A 23 36.92 16.13 6.78
C ARG A 23 38.46 16.02 6.85
N ASN A 24 39.03 16.20 8.04
CA ASN A 24 40.47 16.22 8.28
C ASN A 24 41.04 14.84 8.63
N LEU A 25 40.22 13.79 8.60
CA LEU A 25 40.64 12.40 8.80
C LEU A 25 40.35 11.58 7.56
N ASN A 26 41.34 10.81 7.12
CA ASN A 26 41.11 9.85 6.05
C ASN A 26 40.31 8.63 6.57
N ARG A 27 39.73 7.88 5.64
CA ARG A 27 38.87 6.72 5.95
C ARG A 27 39.54 5.71 6.89
N ALA A 28 40.79 5.36 6.63
CA ALA A 28 41.51 4.33 7.38
C ALA A 28 41.77 4.78 8.82
N GLN A 29 42.20 6.03 9.01
CA GLN A 29 42.44 6.63 10.32
C GLN A 29 41.16 6.73 11.14
N PHE A 30 40.06 7.16 10.53
CA PHE A 30 38.76 7.25 11.19
C PHE A 30 38.29 5.88 11.70
N CYS A 31 38.18 4.88 10.81
CA CYS A 31 37.74 3.54 11.19
C CYS A 31 38.67 2.89 12.21
N ALA A 32 39.99 3.04 12.08
CA ALA A 32 40.96 2.51 13.02
C ALA A 32 40.84 3.16 14.41
N THR A 33 40.54 4.45 14.47
CA THR A 33 40.36 5.17 15.73
C THR A 33 39.07 4.73 16.44
N LEU A 34 37.96 4.62 15.71
CA LEU A 34 36.70 4.13 16.29
C LEU A 34 36.83 2.70 16.84
N ARG A 35 37.52 1.80 16.14
CA ARG A 35 37.74 0.41 16.59
C ARG A 35 38.57 0.30 17.88
N ARG A 36 39.31 1.35 18.26
CA ARG A 36 40.11 1.39 19.49
C ARG A 36 39.30 1.85 20.70
N ILE A 37 38.10 2.38 20.49
CA ILE A 37 37.19 2.74 21.58
C ILE A 37 36.72 1.43 22.22
N SER A 38 36.95 1.27 23.52
CA SER A 38 36.69 0.01 24.23
C SER A 38 35.27 -0.13 24.73
N SER A 39 34.56 0.98 24.95
CA SER A 39 33.18 1.01 25.45
C SER A 39 32.23 1.34 24.31
N ILE A 40 31.11 0.60 24.23
CA ILE A 40 30.08 0.88 23.23
C ILE A 40 29.40 2.23 23.46
N ASP A 41 29.23 2.66 24.72
CA ASP A 41 28.62 3.95 25.06
C ASP A 41 29.49 5.13 24.60
N ASP A 42 30.81 4.99 24.72
CA ASP A 42 31.77 5.97 24.21
C ASP A 42 31.76 6.05 22.69
N LEU A 43 31.62 4.90 22.02
CA LEU A 43 31.49 4.83 20.57
C LEU A 43 30.20 5.53 20.12
N LEU A 44 29.08 5.26 20.79
CA LEU A 44 27.81 5.92 20.54
C LEU A 44 27.91 7.44 20.77
N PHE A 45 28.58 7.88 21.84
CA PHE A 45 28.80 9.29 22.12
C PHE A 45 29.53 10.03 20.98
N VAL A 46 30.50 9.38 20.34
CA VAL A 46 31.19 9.92 19.16
C VAL A 46 30.25 9.97 17.97
N LEU A 47 29.54 8.87 17.69
CA LEU A 47 28.65 8.76 16.54
C LEU A 47 27.53 9.79 16.58
N ASP A 48 26.96 10.08 17.76
CA ASP A 48 25.94 11.12 17.99
C ASP A 48 26.39 12.54 17.59
N ARG A 49 27.69 12.75 17.37
CA ARG A 49 28.28 14.07 17.07
C ARG A 49 28.84 14.16 15.64
N ILE A 50 28.70 13.12 14.83
CA ILE A 50 29.14 13.13 13.44
C ILE A 50 28.01 13.63 12.56
N THR A 51 28.19 14.74 11.85
CA THR A 51 27.14 15.30 10.99
C THR A 51 27.27 14.87 9.52
N ASP A 52 28.43 14.38 9.11
CA ASP A 52 28.65 13.89 7.74
C ASP A 52 28.07 12.47 7.57
N ALA A 53 27.07 12.32 6.71
CA ALA A 53 26.35 11.05 6.49
C ALA A 53 27.26 9.91 6.02
N THR A 54 28.33 10.20 5.25
CA THR A 54 29.26 9.17 4.78
C THR A 54 30.14 8.67 5.91
N ALA A 55 30.62 9.57 6.76
CA ALA A 55 31.37 9.22 7.97
C ALA A 55 30.48 8.49 8.99
N LEU A 56 29.23 8.92 9.15
CA LEU A 56 28.25 8.30 10.04
C LEU A 56 27.99 6.85 9.65
N ARG A 57 27.65 6.57 8.38
CA ARG A 57 27.46 5.20 7.85
C ARG A 57 28.67 4.30 8.10
N ARG A 58 29.89 4.84 7.99
CA ARG A 58 31.14 4.09 8.27
C ARG A 58 31.33 3.84 9.77
N GLY A 59 30.97 4.81 10.60
CA GLY A 59 31.01 4.67 12.05
C GLY A 59 30.00 3.66 12.57
N LEU A 60 28.78 3.67 12.03
CA LEU A 60 27.76 2.67 12.32
C LEU A 60 28.23 1.26 11.92
N ASN A 61 28.93 1.12 10.79
CA ASN A 61 29.56 -0.14 10.41
C ASN A 61 30.58 -0.64 11.45
N VAL A 62 31.31 0.26 12.12
CA VAL A 62 32.20 -0.13 13.23
C VAL A 62 31.39 -0.53 14.46
N PHE A 63 30.32 0.20 14.75
CA PHE A 63 29.42 -0.05 15.88
C PHE A 63 28.75 -1.44 15.82
N VAL A 64 28.18 -1.84 14.68
CA VAL A 64 27.49 -3.14 14.56
C VAL A 64 28.45 -4.35 14.63
N HIS A 65 29.76 -4.13 14.45
CA HIS A 65 30.81 -5.14 14.62
C HIS A 65 31.60 -4.97 15.92
N HIS A 66 31.16 -4.08 16.82
CA HIS A 66 31.83 -3.87 18.09
C HIS A 66 31.71 -5.12 18.97
N LYS A 67 32.75 -5.47 19.73
CA LYS A 67 32.78 -6.68 20.58
C LYS A 67 31.65 -6.72 21.63
N ASP A 68 31.22 -5.54 22.08
CA ASP A 68 30.16 -5.35 23.08
C ASP A 68 28.82 -4.97 22.43
N PHE A 69 28.67 -5.20 21.11
CA PHE A 69 27.42 -4.96 20.41
C PHE A 69 26.30 -5.81 21.01
N THR A 70 25.17 -5.16 21.30
CA THR A 70 23.97 -5.79 21.86
C THR A 70 22.74 -5.19 21.21
N LEU A 71 21.63 -5.94 21.22
CA LEU A 71 20.32 -5.41 20.81
C LEU A 71 19.95 -4.15 21.60
N ARG A 72 20.27 -4.10 22.90
CA ARG A 72 20.04 -2.91 23.72
C ARG A 72 20.77 -1.69 23.17
N ALA A 73 22.03 -1.82 22.77
CA ALA A 73 22.79 -0.71 22.19
C ALA A 73 22.19 -0.25 20.86
N LEU A 74 21.72 -1.19 20.02
CA LEU A 74 21.03 -0.88 18.78
C LEU A 74 19.71 -0.12 19.02
N PHE A 75 18.94 -0.56 20.01
CA PHE A 75 17.68 0.06 20.40
C PHE A 75 17.85 1.44 21.03
N VAL A 76 19.03 1.81 21.53
CA VAL A 76 19.33 3.18 21.99
C VAL A 76 19.46 4.15 20.81
N ILE A 77 19.95 3.69 19.66
CA ILE A 77 20.19 4.57 18.50
C ILE A 77 19.05 4.60 17.50
N LEU A 78 18.33 3.49 17.29
CA LEU A 78 17.21 3.43 16.35
C LEU A 78 16.18 4.56 16.55
N PRO A 79 15.90 5.04 17.78
CA PRO A 79 14.97 6.13 17.99
C PRO A 79 15.40 7.52 17.53
N LYS A 80 16.69 7.72 17.22
CA LYS A 80 17.22 9.04 16.93
C LYS A 80 17.16 9.30 15.42
N THR A 81 16.42 10.34 15.04
CA THR A 81 16.23 10.80 13.65
C THR A 81 17.54 10.92 12.86
N HIS A 82 18.62 11.27 13.56
CA HIS A 82 19.98 11.34 13.01
C HIS A 82 20.45 10.06 12.29
N TYR A 83 19.87 8.90 12.60
CA TYR A 83 20.26 7.60 12.02
C TYR A 83 19.27 7.03 11.00
N PHE A 84 18.17 7.73 10.67
CA PHE A 84 17.14 7.18 9.78
C PHE A 84 17.64 6.90 8.36
N ASP A 85 18.54 7.73 7.82
CA ASP A 85 19.16 7.47 6.51
C ASP A 85 20.07 6.22 6.49
N HIS A 86 20.22 5.56 7.64
CA HIS A 86 21.05 4.37 7.83
C HIS A 86 20.28 3.19 8.42
N GLY A 87 18.94 3.22 8.38
CA GLY A 87 18.14 2.13 8.91
C GLY A 87 18.29 0.81 8.15
N ASP A 88 18.76 0.81 6.90
CA ASP A 88 19.13 -0.40 6.16
C ASP A 88 20.20 -1.19 6.91
N LEU A 89 21.28 -0.50 7.29
CA LEU A 89 22.40 -1.07 8.02
C LEU A 89 21.98 -1.53 9.42
N LEU A 90 21.17 -0.71 10.11
CA LEU A 90 20.74 -1.00 11.48
C LEU A 90 19.70 -2.12 11.54
N GLY A 91 18.81 -2.21 10.55
CA GLY A 91 17.87 -3.31 10.36
C GLY A 91 18.60 -4.62 10.07
N ASP A 92 19.57 -4.61 9.16
CA ASP A 92 20.42 -5.78 8.89
C ASP A 92 21.16 -6.26 10.15
N ALA A 93 21.67 -5.33 10.95
CA ALA A 93 22.36 -5.64 12.20
C ALA A 93 21.42 -6.22 13.27
N LEU A 94 20.18 -5.73 13.36
CA LEU A 94 19.13 -6.26 14.23
C LEU A 94 18.88 -7.74 13.92
N LEU A 95 18.67 -8.05 12.64
CA LEU A 95 18.29 -9.37 12.15
C LEU A 95 19.39 -10.42 12.25
N ARG A 96 20.65 -10.01 12.06
CA ARG A 96 21.82 -10.91 12.16
C ARG A 96 22.29 -11.13 13.59
N HIS A 97 21.72 -10.41 14.56
CA HIS A 97 22.14 -10.54 15.95
C HIS A 97 21.71 -11.90 16.51
N LYS A 98 22.64 -12.64 17.12
CA LYS A 98 22.42 -14.00 17.65
C LYS A 98 21.26 -14.10 18.67
N ASP A 99 21.04 -13.04 19.43
CA ASP A 99 20.00 -12.96 20.46
C ASP A 99 18.70 -12.36 19.90
N PHE A 100 18.60 -12.18 18.59
CA PHE A 100 17.38 -11.71 17.96
C PHE A 100 16.26 -12.74 18.16
N SER A 101 15.18 -12.27 18.79
CA SER A 101 13.98 -13.05 19.02
C SER A 101 12.78 -12.13 18.89
N GLN A 102 11.63 -12.71 18.58
CA GLN A 102 10.36 -12.00 18.52
C GLN A 102 10.10 -11.20 19.81
N ASN A 103 10.34 -11.79 20.98
CA ASN A 103 10.13 -11.12 22.27
C ASN A 103 10.99 -9.86 22.43
N ASN A 104 12.24 -9.89 21.94
CA ASN A 104 13.13 -8.72 22.00
C ASN A 104 12.69 -7.61 21.03
N LEU A 105 12.15 -7.99 19.86
CA LEU A 105 11.56 -7.04 18.92
C LEU A 105 10.29 -6.40 19.51
N CYS A 106 9.36 -7.19 20.06
CA CYS A 106 8.15 -6.68 20.70
C CYS A 106 8.48 -5.67 21.81
N ALA A 107 9.36 -6.07 22.74
CA ALA A 107 9.75 -5.23 23.88
C ALA A 107 10.44 -3.92 23.46
N PHE A 108 11.01 -3.88 22.25
CA PHE A 108 11.53 -2.65 21.66
C PHE A 108 10.43 -1.80 21.05
N LEU A 109 9.56 -2.38 20.22
CA LEU A 109 8.48 -1.66 19.54
C LEU A 109 7.52 -0.99 20.54
N GLU A 110 7.27 -1.62 21.69
CA GLU A 110 6.48 -1.02 22.79
C GLU A 110 7.09 0.27 23.37
N LYS A 111 8.41 0.48 23.23
CA LYS A 111 9.16 1.61 23.82
C LYS A 111 9.64 2.61 22.77
N ALA A 112 9.58 2.25 21.50
CA ALA A 112 9.99 3.11 20.40
C ALA A 112 8.88 4.13 20.05
N SER A 113 9.27 5.28 19.50
CA SER A 113 8.30 6.22 18.93
C SER A 113 7.71 5.65 17.62
N ALA A 114 6.51 6.10 17.24
CA ALA A 114 5.83 5.62 16.03
C ALA A 114 6.70 5.73 14.77
N GLU A 115 7.43 6.83 14.60
CA GLU A 115 8.32 7.06 13.45
C GLU A 115 9.41 5.98 13.34
N VAL A 116 9.90 5.50 14.48
CA VAL A 116 10.99 4.52 14.59
C VAL A 116 10.45 3.12 14.37
N VAL A 117 9.26 2.84 14.90
CA VAL A 117 8.52 1.61 14.62
C VAL A 117 8.28 1.48 13.12
N THR A 118 7.71 2.50 12.48
CA THR A 118 7.49 2.52 11.02
C THR A 118 8.80 2.28 10.28
N HIS A 119 9.87 2.94 10.67
CA HIS A 119 11.16 2.78 10.00
C HIS A 119 11.71 1.36 10.10
N VAL A 120 11.69 0.76 11.30
CA VAL A 120 12.14 -0.62 11.52
C VAL A 120 11.27 -1.61 10.74
N LEU A 121 9.95 -1.46 10.80
CA LEU A 121 9.02 -2.33 10.07
C LEU A 121 9.20 -2.21 8.55
N CYS A 122 9.38 -1.00 8.02
CA CYS A 122 9.69 -0.78 6.61
C CYS A 122 10.98 -1.50 6.17
N HIS A 123 12.03 -1.49 7.00
CA HIS A 123 13.27 -2.21 6.68
C HIS A 123 13.11 -3.73 6.75
N LEU A 124 12.39 -4.24 7.75
CA LEU A 124 12.08 -5.68 7.83
C LEU A 124 11.29 -6.13 6.59
N ALA A 125 10.37 -5.29 6.12
CA ALA A 125 9.52 -5.53 4.94
C ALA A 125 10.26 -5.47 3.59
N GLN A 126 11.54 -5.09 3.55
CA GLN A 126 12.33 -5.11 2.31
C GLN A 126 12.85 -6.52 1.96
N ASP A 127 12.89 -7.43 2.94
CA ASP A 127 13.43 -8.77 2.76
C ASP A 127 12.40 -9.83 3.16
N GLN A 128 11.96 -10.59 2.17
CA GLN A 128 10.91 -11.61 2.27
C GLN A 128 11.20 -12.65 3.36
N ARG A 129 12.48 -12.89 3.70
CA ARG A 129 12.85 -13.84 4.76
C ARG A 129 12.29 -13.45 6.13
N HIS A 130 11.94 -12.19 6.34
CA HIS A 130 11.39 -11.68 7.60
C HIS A 130 9.87 -11.67 7.64
N GLN A 131 9.19 -12.01 6.54
CA GLN A 131 7.72 -12.08 6.50
C GLN A 131 7.14 -13.01 7.58
N PRO A 132 7.70 -14.21 7.86
CA PRO A 132 7.20 -15.06 8.95
C PRO A 132 7.33 -14.42 10.34
N LEU A 133 8.40 -13.65 10.57
CA LEU A 133 8.58 -12.93 11.82
C LEU A 133 7.52 -11.83 11.97
N LEU A 134 7.26 -11.06 10.91
CA LEU A 134 6.24 -10.01 10.92
C LEU A 134 4.85 -10.58 11.17
N ILE A 135 4.54 -11.74 10.58
CA ILE A 135 3.27 -12.47 10.82
C ILE A 135 3.17 -12.93 12.27
N ASN A 136 4.21 -13.57 12.80
CA ASN A 136 4.22 -13.98 14.21
C ASN A 136 4.09 -12.76 15.15
N LEU A 137 4.77 -11.65 14.82
CA LEU A 137 4.68 -10.39 15.55
C LEU A 137 3.24 -9.89 15.59
N PHE A 138 2.57 -9.87 14.43
CA PHE A 138 1.17 -9.48 14.29
C PHE A 138 0.24 -10.34 15.15
N GLN A 139 0.40 -11.66 15.11
CA GLN A 139 -0.45 -12.62 15.84
C GLN A 139 -0.20 -12.63 17.35
N SER A 140 0.98 -12.21 17.81
CA SER A 140 1.38 -12.39 19.22
C SER A 140 0.66 -11.53 20.26
N HIS A 141 -0.21 -10.58 19.87
CA HIS A 141 -0.81 -9.56 20.76
C HIS A 141 0.21 -8.67 21.51
N LEU A 142 1.52 -8.86 21.29
CA LEU A 142 2.62 -8.17 21.98
C LEU A 142 2.92 -6.78 21.39
N CYS A 143 2.20 -6.34 20.36
CA CYS A 143 2.40 -5.04 19.69
C CYS A 143 1.08 -4.30 19.53
N ASN A 144 0.29 -4.27 20.60
CA ASN A 144 -0.98 -3.52 20.64
C ASN A 144 -0.73 -2.04 20.31
N GLY A 145 -1.34 -1.56 19.22
CA GLY A 145 -1.24 -0.18 18.74
C GLY A 145 -0.57 -0.01 17.39
N TYR A 146 0.19 -1.00 16.90
CA TYR A 146 0.90 -0.94 15.60
C TYR A 146 0.40 -1.97 14.57
N GLY A 147 -0.83 -2.46 14.74
CA GLY A 147 -1.37 -3.53 13.91
C GLY A 147 -1.44 -3.15 12.43
N GLN A 148 -1.73 -1.89 12.11
CA GLN A 148 -1.78 -1.41 10.73
C GLN A 148 -0.39 -1.35 10.09
N GLU A 149 0.61 -0.85 10.81
CA GLU A 149 1.99 -0.73 10.34
C GLU A 149 2.62 -2.12 10.13
N ILE A 150 2.35 -3.06 11.04
CA ILE A 150 2.81 -4.44 10.90
C ILE A 150 2.10 -5.11 9.71
N ALA A 151 0.78 -4.94 9.56
CA ALA A 151 0.05 -5.47 8.42
C ALA A 151 0.57 -4.91 7.09
N ALA A 152 0.82 -3.60 7.03
CA ALA A 152 1.41 -2.94 5.86
C ALA A 152 2.78 -3.51 5.51
N ALA A 153 3.62 -3.79 6.52
CA ALA A 153 4.92 -4.43 6.35
C ALA A 153 4.81 -5.88 5.85
N ILE A 154 3.81 -6.64 6.31
CA ILE A 154 3.58 -8.03 5.89
C ILE A 154 3.21 -8.12 4.41
N VAL A 155 2.36 -7.20 3.93
CA VAL A 155 1.83 -7.21 2.55
C VAL A 155 2.78 -6.62 1.51
N CYS A 156 3.97 -6.14 1.90
CA CYS A 156 5.01 -5.73 0.96
C CYS A 156 5.54 -6.87 0.08
N HIS A 157 5.31 -8.12 0.50
CA HIS A 157 5.64 -9.32 -0.27
C HIS A 157 4.39 -10.16 -0.50
N PRO A 158 4.33 -10.97 -1.58
CA PRO A 158 3.21 -11.86 -1.83
C PRO A 158 2.94 -12.78 -0.62
N ILE A 159 1.68 -12.93 -0.26
CA ILE A 159 1.22 -13.80 0.82
C ILE A 159 0.33 -14.88 0.20
N PRO A 160 0.51 -16.17 0.56
CA PRO A 160 -0.40 -17.21 0.13
C PRO A 160 -1.86 -16.91 0.54
N VAL A 161 -2.81 -17.23 -0.33
CA VAL A 161 -4.26 -16.98 -0.12
C VAL A 161 -4.74 -17.58 1.21
N GLU A 162 -4.28 -18.78 1.56
CA GLU A 162 -4.64 -19.46 2.81
C GLU A 162 -4.20 -18.66 4.05
N GLN A 163 -2.99 -18.09 4.01
CA GLN A 163 -2.45 -17.29 5.11
C GLN A 163 -3.12 -15.92 5.21
N LEU A 164 -3.54 -15.33 4.08
CA LEU A 164 -4.40 -14.14 4.10
C LEU A 164 -5.76 -14.43 4.75
N HIS A 165 -6.35 -15.59 4.50
CA HIS A 165 -7.60 -15.99 5.16
C HIS A 165 -7.43 -16.08 6.67
N GLU A 166 -6.36 -16.71 7.15
CA GLU A 166 -6.03 -16.81 8.58
C GLU A 166 -5.87 -15.42 9.20
N LEU A 167 -5.01 -14.57 8.62
CA LEU A 167 -4.75 -13.22 9.11
C LEU A 167 -6.01 -12.36 9.19
N ILE A 168 -6.86 -12.38 8.16
CA ILE A 168 -8.12 -11.61 8.14
C ILE A 168 -9.11 -12.12 9.18
N THR A 169 -9.20 -13.45 9.35
CA THR A 169 -10.13 -14.07 10.30
C THR A 169 -9.76 -13.75 11.75
N GLU A 170 -8.47 -13.76 12.06
CA GLU A 170 -7.94 -13.48 13.40
C GLU A 170 -7.91 -12.00 13.75
N THR A 171 -7.89 -11.12 12.75
CA THR A 171 -7.85 -9.68 12.95
C THR A 171 -9.19 -9.15 13.47
N VAL A 172 -9.19 -8.37 14.55
CA VAL A 172 -10.41 -7.71 15.06
C VAL A 172 -10.56 -6.29 14.49
N ILE A 173 -9.46 -5.59 14.25
CA ILE A 173 -9.44 -4.19 13.80
C ILE A 173 -9.79 -4.09 12.31
N MET A 174 -10.85 -3.34 11.97
CA MET A 174 -11.36 -3.22 10.61
C MET A 174 -10.34 -2.68 9.60
N ASP A 175 -9.68 -1.58 9.92
CA ASP A 175 -8.68 -0.97 9.04
C ASP A 175 -7.54 -1.94 8.70
N THR A 176 -7.15 -2.78 9.66
CA THR A 176 -6.14 -3.81 9.47
C THR A 176 -6.63 -4.95 8.58
N LYS A 177 -7.90 -5.39 8.73
CA LYS A 177 -8.52 -6.34 7.79
C LYS A 177 -8.50 -5.81 6.36
N LEU A 178 -8.75 -4.51 6.19
CA LEU A 178 -8.78 -3.86 4.89
C LEU A 178 -7.42 -3.98 4.18
N ILE A 179 -6.33 -3.77 4.91
CA ILE A 179 -4.96 -3.91 4.36
C ILE A 179 -4.74 -5.31 3.77
N PHE A 180 -5.12 -6.36 4.49
CA PHE A 180 -4.99 -7.73 4.00
C PHE A 180 -5.95 -8.06 2.85
N ALA A 181 -7.20 -7.57 2.90
CA ALA A 181 -8.17 -7.78 1.83
C ALA A 181 -7.75 -7.10 0.51
N VAL A 182 -7.17 -5.89 0.59
CA VAL A 182 -6.59 -5.20 -0.55
C VAL A 182 -5.35 -5.93 -1.07
N ALA A 183 -4.52 -6.48 -0.19
CA ALA A 183 -3.38 -7.29 -0.59
C ALA A 183 -3.79 -8.55 -1.35
N ALA A 184 -4.91 -9.19 -0.97
CA ALA A 184 -5.47 -10.31 -1.72
C ALA A 184 -5.79 -9.94 -3.18
N ALA A 185 -6.23 -8.69 -3.43
CA ALA A 185 -6.53 -8.22 -4.77
C ALA A 185 -5.29 -8.07 -5.67
N GLN A 186 -4.08 -8.09 -5.10
CA GLN A 186 -2.81 -8.05 -5.84
C GLN A 186 -2.33 -9.45 -6.29
N ILE A 187 -3.02 -10.53 -5.88
CA ILE A 187 -2.68 -11.89 -6.27
C ILE A 187 -3.21 -12.14 -7.68
N GLU A 188 -2.29 -12.45 -8.59
CA GLU A 188 -2.62 -12.79 -9.99
C GLU A 188 -3.53 -14.03 -10.04
N ASP A 189 -4.51 -14.01 -10.94
CA ASP A 189 -5.51 -15.06 -11.13
C ASP A 189 -6.37 -15.44 -9.90
N LEU A 190 -6.42 -14.59 -8.87
CA LEU A 190 -7.35 -14.83 -7.77
C LEU A 190 -8.80 -14.71 -8.25
N ALA A 191 -9.56 -15.78 -8.09
CA ALA A 191 -10.97 -15.80 -8.45
C ALA A 191 -11.74 -14.69 -7.70
N VAL A 192 -12.56 -13.95 -8.43
CA VAL A 192 -13.28 -12.78 -7.91
C VAL A 192 -14.20 -13.14 -6.73
N ASP A 193 -14.79 -14.34 -6.73
CA ASP A 193 -15.60 -14.83 -5.61
C ASP A 193 -14.78 -15.05 -4.34
N VAL A 194 -13.54 -15.54 -4.48
CA VAL A 194 -12.61 -15.69 -3.36
C VAL A 194 -12.20 -14.30 -2.85
N LEU A 195 -11.87 -13.38 -3.76
CA LEU A 195 -11.58 -11.99 -3.40
C LEU A 195 -12.74 -11.37 -2.60
N ARG A 196 -13.98 -11.50 -3.09
CA ARG A 196 -15.17 -10.96 -2.44
C ARG A 196 -15.41 -11.56 -1.05
N SER A 197 -15.02 -12.81 -0.83
CA SER A 197 -15.13 -13.46 0.49
C SER A 197 -14.27 -12.78 1.56
N PHE A 198 -13.08 -12.26 1.20
CA PHE A 198 -12.25 -11.50 2.13
C PHE A 198 -12.94 -10.21 2.58
N PHE A 199 -13.49 -9.46 1.62
CA PHE A 199 -14.18 -8.20 1.91
C PHE A 199 -15.44 -8.41 2.74
N ARG A 200 -16.17 -9.52 2.58
CA ARG A 200 -17.39 -9.83 3.38
C ARG A 200 -17.18 -9.82 4.89
N THR A 201 -15.94 -9.98 5.36
CA THR A 201 -15.59 -9.94 6.79
C THR A 201 -15.49 -8.52 7.38
N ILE A 202 -15.61 -7.50 6.54
CA ILE A 202 -15.52 -6.07 6.89
C ILE A 202 -16.92 -5.52 7.17
N GLU A 203 -17.07 -4.84 8.30
CA GLU A 203 -18.31 -4.15 8.68
C GLU A 203 -18.53 -2.88 7.86
N GLY A 204 -19.79 -2.52 7.64
CA GLY A 204 -20.17 -1.39 6.77
C GLY A 204 -20.31 -1.81 5.31
N ALA A 205 -21.54 -2.13 4.92
CA ALA A 205 -21.84 -2.69 3.60
C ALA A 205 -21.38 -1.79 2.44
N GLU A 206 -21.63 -0.48 2.50
CA GLU A 206 -21.21 0.44 1.43
C GLU A 206 -19.68 0.55 1.32
N LEU A 207 -18.97 0.80 2.43
CA LEU A 207 -17.51 0.91 2.45
C LEU A 207 -16.86 -0.36 1.89
N ARG A 208 -17.32 -1.53 2.34
CA ARG A 208 -16.85 -2.82 1.87
C ARG A 208 -16.96 -2.98 0.36
N GLU A 209 -18.15 -2.72 -0.21
CA GLU A 209 -18.38 -2.93 -1.63
C GLU A 209 -17.57 -1.92 -2.46
N VAL A 210 -17.47 -0.66 -2.03
CA VAL A 210 -16.64 0.35 -2.71
C VAL A 210 -15.17 -0.06 -2.72
N THR A 211 -14.60 -0.45 -1.57
CA THR A 211 -13.18 -0.85 -1.55
C THR A 211 -12.92 -2.14 -2.31
N PHE A 212 -13.87 -3.09 -2.30
CA PHE A 212 -13.79 -4.29 -3.14
C PHE A 212 -13.71 -3.92 -4.63
N ILE A 213 -14.57 -3.00 -5.09
CA ILE A 213 -14.58 -2.54 -6.48
C ILE A 213 -13.24 -1.88 -6.83
N ASP A 214 -12.74 -1.00 -5.97
CA ASP A 214 -11.49 -0.29 -6.19
C ASP A 214 -10.29 -1.23 -6.25
N ALA A 215 -10.26 -2.25 -5.39
CA ALA A 215 -9.18 -3.24 -5.33
C ALA A 215 -9.22 -4.22 -6.51
N THR A 216 -10.40 -4.54 -7.05
CA THR A 216 -10.56 -5.57 -8.08
C THR A 216 -10.06 -5.08 -9.46
N HIS A 217 -9.40 -5.97 -10.21
CA HIS A 217 -8.96 -5.71 -11.58
C HIS A 217 -10.14 -5.44 -12.53
N ILE A 218 -9.89 -4.58 -13.52
CA ILE A 218 -10.85 -4.14 -14.53
C ILE A 218 -11.44 -5.31 -15.35
N SER A 219 -10.72 -6.43 -15.47
CA SER A 219 -11.17 -7.63 -16.19
C SER A 219 -12.42 -8.30 -15.58
N ALA A 220 -12.76 -8.02 -14.32
CA ALA A 220 -13.95 -8.56 -13.65
C ALA A 220 -15.26 -7.81 -13.98
N GLY A 221 -15.42 -7.36 -15.23
CA GLY A 221 -16.52 -6.47 -15.66
C GLY A 221 -17.92 -7.00 -15.34
N GLU A 222 -18.14 -8.32 -15.43
CA GLU A 222 -19.43 -8.94 -15.09
C GLU A 222 -19.78 -8.79 -13.61
N THR A 223 -18.78 -8.87 -12.72
CA THR A 223 -18.97 -8.70 -11.27
C THR A 223 -19.39 -7.27 -10.93
N PHE A 224 -18.73 -6.26 -11.49
CA PHE A 224 -19.09 -4.86 -11.27
C PHE A 224 -20.49 -4.57 -11.76
N LEU A 225 -20.92 -5.24 -12.81
CA LEU A 225 -22.24 -5.06 -13.36
C LEU A 225 -23.33 -5.71 -12.50
N ILE A 226 -23.12 -6.94 -12.01
CA ILE A 226 -24.03 -7.54 -11.02
C ILE A 226 -24.20 -6.60 -9.84
N LEU A 227 -23.09 -6.11 -9.28
CA LEU A 227 -23.09 -5.14 -8.18
C LEU A 227 -23.83 -3.86 -8.52
N LEU A 228 -23.61 -3.28 -9.70
CA LEU A 228 -24.30 -2.07 -10.16
C LEU A 228 -25.82 -2.25 -10.19
N THR A 229 -26.29 -3.44 -10.58
CA THR A 229 -27.74 -3.73 -10.70
C THR A 229 -28.40 -4.15 -9.39
N GLU A 230 -27.64 -4.63 -8.41
CA GLU A 230 -28.17 -5.17 -7.15
C GLU A 230 -27.99 -4.23 -5.96
N THR A 231 -27.06 -3.27 -6.05
CA THR A 231 -26.71 -2.43 -4.89
C THR A 231 -27.67 -1.27 -4.68
N GLU A 232 -28.13 -1.10 -3.44
CA GLU A 232 -28.90 0.07 -3.02
C GLU A 232 -28.03 1.30 -2.76
N PHE A 233 -26.72 1.11 -2.58
CA PHE A 233 -25.77 2.17 -2.19
C PHE A 233 -25.31 2.99 -3.40
N GLU A 234 -25.49 4.31 -3.32
CA GLU A 234 -25.09 5.22 -4.39
C GLU A 234 -23.56 5.30 -4.56
N GLY A 235 -22.79 5.19 -3.47
CA GLY A 235 -21.32 5.14 -3.54
C GLY A 235 -20.82 3.93 -4.33
N THR A 236 -21.38 2.75 -4.03
CA THR A 236 -21.07 1.50 -4.75
C THR A 236 -21.43 1.61 -6.24
N ARG A 237 -22.58 2.18 -6.58
CA ARG A 237 -22.96 2.41 -7.99
C ARG A 237 -21.93 3.28 -8.71
N LYS A 238 -21.51 4.39 -8.10
CA LYS A 238 -20.51 5.30 -8.68
C LYS A 238 -19.16 4.61 -8.90
N ALA A 239 -18.70 3.82 -7.93
CA ALA A 239 -17.45 3.06 -8.04
C ALA A 239 -17.51 2.03 -9.19
N CYS A 240 -18.61 1.25 -9.29
CA CYS A 240 -18.82 0.32 -10.39
C CYS A 240 -18.79 1.01 -11.76
N LEU A 241 -19.44 2.16 -11.89
CA LEU A 241 -19.46 2.93 -13.13
C LEU A 241 -18.06 3.39 -13.53
N GLN A 242 -17.29 3.96 -12.61
CA GLN A 242 -15.92 4.40 -12.87
C GLN A 242 -15.04 3.24 -13.35
N LYS A 243 -15.18 2.05 -12.76
CA LYS A 243 -14.47 0.85 -13.22
C LYS A 243 -14.93 0.39 -14.61
N LEU A 244 -16.24 0.31 -14.85
CA LEU A 244 -16.80 -0.11 -16.15
C LEU A 244 -16.43 0.83 -17.31
N GLU A 245 -16.24 2.12 -17.03
CA GLU A 245 -15.73 3.08 -18.02
C GLU A 245 -14.29 2.78 -18.45
N GLN A 246 -13.47 2.27 -17.52
CA GLN A 246 -12.08 1.89 -17.78
C GLN A 246 -11.98 0.50 -18.45
N CYS A 247 -13.02 -0.33 -18.36
CA CYS A 247 -13.07 -1.62 -19.02
C CYS A 247 -13.11 -1.46 -20.56
N PRO A 248 -12.36 -2.26 -21.33
CA PRO A 248 -12.49 -2.31 -22.79
C PRO A 248 -13.73 -3.13 -23.20
N LEU A 249 -14.91 -2.77 -22.68
CA LEU A 249 -16.16 -3.45 -23.03
C LEU A 249 -16.49 -3.19 -24.50
N SER A 250 -16.78 -4.27 -25.22
CA SER A 250 -17.30 -4.14 -26.58
C SER A 250 -18.70 -3.52 -26.53
N ILE A 251 -19.05 -2.80 -27.59
CA ILE A 251 -20.40 -2.23 -27.74
C ILE A 251 -21.46 -3.33 -27.63
N ALA A 252 -21.24 -4.48 -28.30
CA ALA A 252 -22.13 -5.65 -28.24
C ALA A 252 -22.32 -6.18 -26.82
N THR A 253 -21.28 -6.14 -25.99
CA THR A 253 -21.38 -6.50 -24.57
C THR A 253 -22.33 -5.54 -23.86
N ILE A 254 -22.11 -4.23 -23.97
CA ILE A 254 -22.95 -3.22 -23.30
C ILE A 254 -24.41 -3.30 -23.78
N GLU A 255 -24.65 -3.56 -25.07
CA GLU A 255 -25.99 -3.78 -25.65
C GLU A 255 -26.70 -5.00 -25.08
N TYR A 256 -25.98 -6.12 -24.95
CA TYR A 256 -26.51 -7.33 -24.34
C TYR A 256 -27.00 -7.05 -22.90
N TRP A 257 -26.19 -6.32 -22.12
CA TRP A 257 -26.53 -5.97 -20.74
C TRP A 257 -27.68 -4.99 -20.63
N LEU A 258 -27.75 -3.98 -21.51
CA LEU A 258 -28.88 -3.08 -21.62
C LEU A 258 -30.19 -3.86 -21.80
N ARG A 259 -30.20 -4.81 -22.73
CA ARG A 259 -31.38 -5.67 -22.96
C ARG A 259 -31.76 -6.49 -21.71
N CYS A 260 -30.78 -7.02 -20.99
CA CYS A 260 -31.03 -7.73 -19.74
C CYS A 260 -31.63 -6.82 -18.66
N ALA A 261 -31.15 -5.58 -18.54
CA ALA A 261 -31.69 -4.60 -17.59
C ALA A 261 -33.14 -4.20 -17.93
N GLU A 262 -33.45 -4.01 -19.22
CA GLU A 262 -34.81 -3.73 -19.69
C GLU A 262 -35.77 -4.88 -19.40
N GLN A 263 -35.37 -6.12 -19.69
CA GLN A 263 -36.18 -7.31 -19.42
C GLN A 263 -36.48 -7.49 -17.92
N ARG A 264 -35.59 -7.00 -17.06
CA ARG A 264 -35.73 -7.04 -15.60
C ARG A 264 -36.44 -5.80 -15.03
N GLY A 265 -36.82 -4.83 -15.86
CA GLY A 265 -37.48 -3.60 -15.42
C GLY A 265 -36.59 -2.67 -14.58
N GLN A 266 -35.27 -2.76 -14.72
CA GLN A 266 -34.32 -1.98 -13.93
C GLN A 266 -34.06 -0.61 -14.59
N SER A 267 -35.03 0.31 -14.47
CA SER A 267 -35.01 1.62 -15.15
C SER A 267 -33.72 2.41 -14.97
N ASP A 268 -33.12 2.36 -13.78
CA ASP A 268 -31.89 3.08 -13.49
C ASP A 268 -30.72 2.47 -14.25
N ALA A 269 -30.57 1.14 -14.23
CA ALA A 269 -29.55 0.42 -14.99
C ALA A 269 -29.69 0.65 -16.50
N VAL A 270 -30.92 0.69 -17.02
CA VAL A 270 -31.22 1.01 -18.42
C VAL A 270 -30.70 2.41 -18.79
N ASN A 271 -31.00 3.42 -17.98
CA ASN A 271 -30.51 4.78 -18.20
C ASN A 271 -28.97 4.84 -18.18
N TRP A 272 -28.33 4.06 -17.31
CA TRP A 272 -26.87 4.00 -17.22
C TRP A 272 -26.22 3.35 -18.44
N PHE A 273 -26.72 2.20 -18.89
CA PHE A 273 -26.17 1.55 -20.09
C PHE A 273 -26.41 2.39 -21.34
N ASN A 274 -27.54 3.10 -21.41
CA ASN A 274 -27.78 4.10 -22.45
C ASN A 274 -26.72 5.20 -22.45
N LEU A 275 -26.39 5.76 -21.27
CA LEU A 275 -25.34 6.77 -21.14
C LEU A 275 -23.96 6.21 -21.53
N LEU A 276 -23.60 5.01 -21.06
CA LEU A 276 -22.32 4.37 -21.38
C LEU A 276 -22.18 4.11 -22.89
N LEU A 277 -23.22 3.58 -23.55
CA LEU A 277 -23.26 3.43 -25.01
C LEU A 277 -23.11 4.78 -25.70
N SER A 278 -23.84 5.81 -25.27
CA SER A 278 -23.76 7.12 -25.90
C SER A 278 -22.35 7.73 -25.83
N ARG A 279 -21.63 7.50 -24.73
CA ARG A 279 -20.22 7.90 -24.58
C ARG A 279 -19.30 7.08 -25.48
N ARG A 280 -19.59 5.79 -25.66
CA ARG A 280 -18.86 4.96 -26.63
C ARG A 280 -19.12 5.41 -28.05
N TYR A 281 -20.31 5.88 -28.40
CA TYR A 281 -20.62 6.43 -29.71
C TYR A 281 -20.17 7.90 -29.89
N ALA A 282 -19.67 8.53 -28.83
CA ALA A 282 -19.36 9.96 -28.83
C ALA A 282 -18.30 10.40 -29.86
N HIS A 283 -17.42 9.49 -30.26
CA HIS A 283 -16.32 9.73 -31.18
C HIS A 283 -16.70 9.52 -32.65
N LEU A 284 -17.88 8.96 -32.94
CA LEU A 284 -18.33 8.74 -34.31
C LEU A 284 -18.77 10.06 -34.95
N SER A 285 -18.51 10.19 -36.25
CA SER A 285 -19.01 11.33 -37.02
C SER A 285 -20.52 11.24 -37.23
N THR A 286 -21.17 12.39 -37.41
CA THR A 286 -22.60 12.47 -37.69
C THR A 286 -23.10 11.51 -38.79
N PRO A 287 -22.43 11.38 -39.95
CA PRO A 287 -22.86 10.43 -40.98
C PRO A 287 -22.82 8.98 -40.49
N GLN A 288 -21.78 8.58 -39.77
CA GLN A 288 -21.65 7.22 -39.22
C GLN A 288 -22.74 6.91 -38.19
N LEU A 289 -23.11 7.89 -37.37
CA LEU A 289 -24.23 7.75 -36.43
C LEU A 289 -25.57 7.58 -37.15
N LEU A 290 -25.79 8.30 -38.25
CA LEU A 290 -27.00 8.18 -39.06
C LEU A 290 -27.07 6.82 -39.77
N ASP A 291 -25.96 6.33 -40.31
CA ASP A 291 -25.89 4.99 -40.93
C ASP A 291 -26.24 3.90 -39.91
N ILE A 292 -25.67 3.98 -38.70
CA ILE A 292 -26.03 3.08 -37.59
C ILE A 292 -27.51 3.19 -37.23
N LEU A 293 -28.06 4.40 -37.08
CA LEU A 293 -29.48 4.59 -36.76
C LEU A 293 -30.42 4.07 -37.87
N ILE A 294 -30.04 4.21 -39.13
CA ILE A 294 -30.79 3.71 -40.29
C ILE A 294 -30.80 2.17 -40.28
N ASP A 295 -29.65 1.55 -40.04
CA ASP A 295 -29.53 0.09 -39.93
C ASP A 295 -30.36 -0.45 -38.74
N LEU A 296 -30.36 0.25 -37.61
CA LEU A 296 -31.15 -0.10 -36.42
C LEU A 296 -32.66 0.10 -36.59
N ASN A 297 -33.09 1.10 -37.36
CA ASN A 297 -34.51 1.39 -37.61
C ASN A 297 -35.20 0.30 -38.46
N ASN A 298 -34.42 -0.49 -39.20
CA ASN A 298 -34.91 -1.65 -39.94
C ASN A 298 -35.04 -2.93 -39.08
N GLY A 299 -34.66 -2.87 -37.79
CA GLY A 299 -34.70 -4.00 -36.85
C GLY A 299 -35.48 -3.71 -35.55
N ASP A 300 -35.67 -4.74 -34.73
CA ASP A 300 -36.43 -4.69 -33.47
C ASP A 300 -35.61 -4.11 -32.28
N GLN A 301 -34.76 -3.12 -32.56
CA GLN A 301 -33.73 -2.59 -31.64
C GLN A 301 -34.01 -1.15 -31.18
N ARG A 302 -35.29 -0.83 -30.91
CA ARG A 302 -35.74 0.49 -30.44
C ARG A 302 -34.98 1.03 -29.21
N TYR A 303 -34.48 0.15 -28.36
CA TYR A 303 -33.69 0.50 -27.18
C TYR A 303 -32.33 1.14 -27.54
N MET A 304 -31.63 0.62 -28.55
CA MET A 304 -30.35 1.19 -29.02
C MET A 304 -30.53 2.57 -29.64
N ILE A 305 -31.64 2.76 -30.37
CA ILE A 305 -32.03 4.06 -30.93
C ILE A 305 -32.20 5.06 -29.77
N ASN A 306 -32.89 4.67 -28.69
CA ASN A 306 -33.03 5.51 -27.50
C ASN A 306 -31.69 5.78 -26.80
N SER A 307 -30.77 4.83 -26.74
CA SER A 307 -29.41 5.01 -26.18
C SER A 307 -28.59 6.04 -26.95
N ILE A 308 -28.60 5.96 -28.28
CA ILE A 308 -27.87 6.87 -29.18
C ILE A 308 -28.49 8.25 -29.10
N LEU A 309 -29.83 8.34 -29.13
CA LEU A 309 -30.55 9.60 -28.99
C LEU A 309 -30.24 10.26 -27.64
N ALA A 310 -30.28 9.54 -26.51
CA ALA A 310 -30.11 10.11 -25.17
C ALA A 310 -28.82 10.93 -24.97
N GLY A 311 -27.70 10.56 -25.60
CA GLY A 311 -26.43 11.32 -25.47
C GLY A 311 -26.10 12.27 -26.64
N ARG A 312 -26.98 12.36 -27.64
CA ARG A 312 -26.77 13.15 -28.87
C ARG A 312 -28.02 13.89 -29.35
N THR A 313 -29.07 13.96 -28.52
CA THR A 313 -30.36 14.60 -28.81
C THR A 313 -30.18 15.98 -29.45
N ASP A 314 -29.30 16.81 -28.89
CA ASP A 314 -29.11 18.18 -29.37
C ASP A 314 -28.41 18.25 -30.74
N GLN A 315 -27.43 17.37 -31.00
CA GLN A 315 -26.76 17.31 -32.30
C GLN A 315 -27.71 16.76 -33.39
N LEU A 316 -28.51 15.75 -33.06
CA LEU A 316 -29.49 15.18 -33.98
C LEU A 316 -30.65 16.14 -34.27
N ARG A 317 -31.11 16.90 -33.26
CA ARG A 317 -32.07 18.01 -33.44
C ARG A 317 -31.52 19.10 -34.35
N ALA A 318 -30.25 19.48 -34.16
CA ALA A 318 -29.59 20.47 -35.00
C ALA A 318 -29.50 20.02 -36.47
N ILE A 319 -29.21 18.74 -36.73
CA ILE A 319 -29.19 18.17 -38.10
C ILE A 319 -30.59 18.13 -38.71
N ALA A 320 -31.61 17.83 -37.90
CA ALA A 320 -33.00 17.77 -38.34
C ALA A 320 -33.66 19.15 -38.49
N ASN A 321 -32.94 20.26 -38.22
CA ASN A 321 -33.49 21.62 -38.15
C ASN A 321 -34.71 21.72 -37.23
N ILE A 322 -34.70 20.99 -36.11
CA ILE A 322 -35.76 21.07 -35.09
C ILE A 322 -35.28 22.03 -34.00
N GLU A 323 -35.81 23.26 -34.01
CA GLU A 323 -35.54 24.27 -32.99
C GLU A 323 -36.26 23.94 -31.65
N GLN A 324 -35.72 24.45 -30.53
CA GLN A 324 -36.20 24.17 -29.16
C GLN A 324 -37.64 24.62 -28.89
#